data_AF-A0A1Q9WE10-F1
#
_entry.id   AF-A0A1Q9WE10-F1
#
_cell.length_a   1.000
_cell.length_b   1.000
_cell.length_c   1.000
_cell.angle_alpha   90.00
_cell.angle_beta   90.00
_cell.angle_gamma   90.00
#
_symmetry.space_group_name_H-M   'P 1'
#
loop_
_entity.id
_entity.type
_entity.pdbx_description
1 polymer ?
#
loop_
_entity_poly.entity_id
_entity_poly.type
_entity_poly.pdbx_seq_one_letter_code
_entity_poly.pdbx_strand_id
1 'polypeptide(L)'
;MEMTKHDIGELTLGAGALAMAVGAFAGHLLAPRRVADHYGWVHDRWYQREIGAFNAGLGYGIVAYATGRKAEAFLGSWSVAALLVAMTRLAAIRSGDRGGFWNMATVAEDAALGVGGLLLMVRRA
;
A
#
# COMPACT_ATOMS: atom_id res chain seq x y z
N MET A 1 24.38 -2.37 24.19
CA MET A 1 24.73 -2.84 22.83
C MET A 1 24.92 -1.60 21.99
N GLU A 2 26.14 -1.34 21.53
CA GLU A 2 26.47 -0.13 20.76
C GLU A 2 26.00 -0.34 19.31
N MET A 3 25.16 0.57 18.80
CA MET A 3 24.66 0.50 17.42
C MET A 3 25.77 0.89 16.46
N THR A 4 25.95 0.12 15.39
CA THR A 4 26.93 0.45 14.36
C THR A 4 26.43 1.62 13.49
N LYS A 5 27.33 2.32 12.79
CA LYS A 5 26.95 3.36 11.81
C LYS A 5 26.03 2.82 10.71
N HIS A 6 26.18 1.54 10.37
CA HIS A 6 25.32 0.84 9.41
C HIS A 6 23.89 0.72 9.96
N ASP A 7 23.75 0.30 11.22
CA ASP A 7 22.44 0.15 11.88
C ASP A 7 21.72 1.50 11.99
N ILE A 8 22.44 2.58 12.30
CA ILE A 8 21.88 3.95 12.35
C ILE A 8 21.40 4.39 10.96
N GLY A 9 22.17 4.09 9.92
CA GLY A 9 21.83 4.39 8.53
C GLY A 9 20.56 3.68 8.06
N GLU A 10 20.47 2.37 8.30
CA GLU A 10 19.28 1.57 7.97
C GLU A 10 18.03 2.07 8.71
N LEU A 11 18.17 2.40 9.99
CA LEU A 11 17.05 2.87 10.81
C LEU A 11 16.55 4.25 10.36
N THR A 12 17.47 5.14 9.98
CA THR A 12 17.14 6.47 9.42
C THR A 12 16.43 6.34 8.08
N LEU A 13 16.92 5.47 7.18
CA LEU A 13 16.27 5.18 5.90
C LEU A 13 14.88 4.57 6.08
N GLY A 14 14.75 3.59 6.98
CA GLY A 14 13.47 2.95 7.29
C GLY A 14 12.45 3.92 7.88
N ALA A 15 12.87 4.78 8.81
CA ALA A 15 12.01 5.81 9.39
C ALA A 15 11.55 6.84 8.34
N GLY A 16 12.48 7.30 7.48
CA GLY A 16 12.15 8.19 6.37
C GLY A 16 11.17 7.56 5.38
N ALA A 17 11.40 6.30 5.01
CA ALA A 17 10.51 5.55 4.12
C ALA A 17 9.11 5.37 4.72
N LEU A 18 9.01 5.05 6.02
CA LEU A 18 7.73 4.91 6.70
C LEU A 18 6.98 6.26 6.78
N ALA A 19 7.69 7.35 7.12
CA ALA A 19 7.10 8.68 7.15
C ALA A 19 6.57 9.09 5.77
N MET A 20 7.31 8.79 4.69
CA MET A 20 6.85 9.01 3.32
C MET A 20 5.60 8.17 3.00
N ALA A 21 5.60 6.88 3.35
CA ALA A 21 4.46 6.00 3.09
C ALA A 21 3.18 6.47 3.81
N VAL A 22 3.30 6.84 5.09
CA VAL A 22 2.19 7.38 5.90
C VAL A 22 1.74 8.74 5.36
N GLY A 23 2.67 9.64 5.06
CA GLY A 23 2.38 10.97 4.52
C GLY A 23 1.68 10.89 3.16
N ALA A 24 2.15 10.01 2.28
CA ALA A 24 1.52 9.75 0.99
C ALA A 24 0.11 9.19 1.19
N PHE A 25 -0.07 8.15 2.00
CA PHE A 25 -1.41 7.59 2.30
C PHE A 25 -2.37 8.66 2.83
N ALA A 26 -1.95 9.42 3.84
CA ALA A 26 -2.77 10.46 4.45
C ALA A 26 -3.12 11.58 3.44
N GLY A 27 -2.15 12.03 2.64
CA GLY A 27 -2.37 13.05 1.61
C GLY A 27 -3.37 12.59 0.56
N HIS A 28 -3.19 11.37 0.04
CA HIS A 28 -4.06 10.77 -0.96
C HIS A 28 -5.48 10.48 -0.45
N LEU A 29 -5.64 10.21 0.85
CA LEU A 29 -6.94 9.96 1.46
C LEU A 29 -7.68 11.25 1.84
N LEU A 30 -6.99 12.19 2.49
CA LEU A 30 -7.59 13.37 3.12
C LEU A 30 -7.63 14.58 2.19
N ALA A 31 -6.67 14.72 1.28
CA ALA A 31 -6.53 15.88 0.40
C ALA A 31 -6.24 15.50 -1.06
N PRO A 32 -6.99 14.57 -1.69
CA PRO A 32 -6.67 14.02 -3.01
C PRO A 32 -6.55 15.09 -4.11
N ARG A 33 -7.37 16.15 -4.04
CA ARG A 33 -7.31 17.25 -5.01
C ARG A 33 -6.00 18.04 -4.91
N ARG A 34 -5.60 18.43 -3.69
CA ARG A 34 -4.36 19.17 -3.46
C ARG A 34 -3.12 18.37 -3.85
N VAL A 35 -3.14 17.06 -3.59
CA VAL A 35 -2.06 16.16 -4.05
C VAL A 35 -2.02 16.12 -5.57
N ALA A 36 -3.18 15.98 -6.23
CA ALA A 36 -3.24 16.00 -7.68
C ALA A 36 -2.76 17.33 -8.28
N ASP A 37 -3.14 18.48 -7.70
CA ASP A 37 -2.68 19.81 -8.10
C ASP A 37 -1.15 19.91 -8.01
N HIS A 38 -0.58 19.49 -6.88
CA HIS A 38 0.86 19.60 -6.61
C HIS A 38 1.71 18.81 -7.60
N TYR A 39 1.25 17.61 -7.99
CA TYR A 39 1.98 16.72 -8.89
C TYR A 39 1.53 16.80 -10.36
N GLY A 40 0.55 17.65 -10.69
CA GLY A 40 -0.04 17.71 -12.04
C GLY A 40 -0.74 16.41 -12.44
N TRP A 41 -1.28 15.66 -11.47
CA TRP A 41 -1.97 14.40 -11.71
C TRP A 41 -3.45 14.58 -12.02
N VAL A 42 -4.06 13.52 -12.53
CA VAL A 42 -5.51 13.47 -12.78
C VAL A 42 -6.29 13.70 -11.47
N HIS A 43 -7.28 14.59 -11.53
CA HIS A 43 -8.20 14.90 -10.43
C HIS A 43 -9.29 13.82 -10.21
N ASP A 44 -8.91 12.55 -10.20
CA ASP A 44 -9.79 11.44 -9.86
C ASP A 44 -9.55 11.05 -8.39
N ARG A 45 -10.55 11.26 -7.53
CA ARG A 45 -10.46 10.96 -6.08
C ARG A 45 -10.12 9.49 -5.79
N TRP A 46 -10.61 8.57 -6.62
CA TRP A 46 -10.40 7.14 -6.45
C TRP A 46 -9.04 6.72 -6.97
N TYR A 47 -8.55 7.33 -8.05
CA TYR A 47 -7.16 7.16 -8.49
C TYR A 47 -6.18 7.58 -7.39
N GLN A 48 -6.41 8.74 -6.77
CA GLN A 48 -5.59 9.19 -5.65
C GLN A 48 -5.66 8.22 -4.47
N ARG A 49 -6.87 7.76 -4.09
CA ARG A 49 -7.03 6.77 -3.01
C ARG A 49 -6.36 5.43 -3.31
N GLU A 50 -6.35 4.98 -4.58
CA GLU A 50 -5.65 3.75 -4.99
C GLU A 50 -4.13 3.89 -4.80
N ILE A 51 -3.54 5.05 -5.14
CA ILE A 51 -2.12 5.33 -4.85
C ILE A 51 -1.86 5.31 -3.33
N GLY A 52 -2.76 5.92 -2.55
CA GLY A 52 -2.69 5.86 -1.09
C GLY A 52 -2.70 4.42 -0.57
N ALA A 53 -3.67 3.61 -1.00
CA ALA A 53 -3.81 2.21 -0.64
C ALA A 53 -2.55 1.38 -0.97
N PHE A 54 -1.97 1.60 -2.15
CA PHE A 54 -0.72 0.98 -2.55
C PHE A 54 0.44 1.34 -1.61
N ASN A 55 0.60 2.64 -1.31
CA ASN A 55 1.65 3.13 -0.40
C ASN A 55 1.49 2.60 1.04
N ALA A 56 0.26 2.40 1.50
CA ALA A 56 0.02 1.78 2.80
C ALA A 56 0.54 0.33 2.85
N GLY A 57 0.44 -0.43 1.75
CA GLY A 57 1.06 -1.74 1.62
C GLY A 57 2.59 -1.69 1.70
N LEU A 58 3.23 -0.69 1.05
CA LEU A 58 4.68 -0.46 1.20
C LEU A 58 5.05 -0.13 2.65
N GLY A 59 4.23 0.67 3.34
CA GLY A 59 4.37 0.96 4.76
C GLY A 59 4.36 -0.31 5.62
N TYR A 60 3.46 -1.25 5.33
CA TYR A 60 3.47 -2.57 5.98
C TYR A 60 4.80 -3.30 5.77
N GLY A 61 5.34 -3.30 4.54
CA GLY A 61 6.62 -3.94 4.23
C GLY A 61 7.78 -3.39 5.05
N ILE A 62 7.85 -2.06 5.18
CA ILE A 62 8.87 -1.37 5.99
C ILE A 62 8.74 -1.77 7.46
N VAL A 63 7.53 -1.78 8.02
CA VAL A 63 7.29 -2.20 9.41
C VAL A 63 7.62 -3.68 9.62
N ALA A 64 7.27 -4.55 8.69
CA ALA A 64 7.61 -5.96 8.73
C ALA A 64 9.14 -6.17 8.72
N TYR A 65 9.85 -5.48 7.83
CA TYR A 65 11.31 -5.51 7.79
C TYR A 65 11.93 -5.05 9.12
N ALA A 66 11.47 -3.90 9.64
CA ALA A 66 11.98 -3.32 10.88
C ALA A 66 11.73 -4.20 12.11
N THR A 67 10.68 -5.04 12.08
CA THR A 67 10.36 -5.99 13.14
C THR A 67 11.00 -7.38 12.93
N GLY A 68 11.96 -7.49 12.01
CA GLY A 68 12.71 -8.73 11.74
C GLY A 68 11.98 -9.73 10.85
N ARG A 69 10.78 -9.40 10.35
CA ARG A 69 9.93 -10.27 9.52
C ARG A 69 10.27 -10.09 8.03
N LYS A 70 11.53 -10.37 7.65
CA LYS A 70 12.06 -10.11 6.30
C LYS A 70 11.30 -10.84 5.19
N ALA A 71 10.82 -12.06 5.44
CA ALA A 71 10.01 -12.82 4.48
C ALA A 71 8.66 -12.14 4.19
N GLU A 72 8.07 -11.48 5.20
CA GLU A 72 6.81 -10.76 5.08
C GLU A 72 6.99 -9.36 4.48
N ALA A 73 8.18 -8.77 4.61
CA ALA A 73 8.47 -7.44 4.08
C ALA A 73 8.21 -7.32 2.58
N PHE A 74 8.49 -8.37 1.80
CA PHE A 74 8.22 -8.37 0.36
C PHE A 74 6.83 -8.90 0.04
N LEU A 75 6.57 -10.18 0.33
CA LEU A 75 5.32 -10.83 -0.09
C LEU A 75 4.11 -10.26 0.67
N GLY A 76 4.27 -9.92 1.94
CA GLY A 76 3.22 -9.31 2.74
C GLY A 76 2.93 -7.87 2.32
N SER A 77 3.95 -7.06 2.03
CA SER A 77 3.76 -5.72 1.46
C SER A 77 2.93 -5.76 0.19
N TRP A 78 3.28 -6.63 -0.76
CA TRP A 78 2.55 -6.75 -2.02
C TRP A 78 1.12 -7.26 -1.81
N SER A 79 0.95 -8.26 -0.94
CA SER A 79 -0.36 -8.82 -0.63
C SER A 79 -1.29 -7.79 0.03
N VAL A 80 -0.77 -7.02 0.99
CA VAL A 80 -1.53 -5.96 1.66
C VAL A 80 -1.86 -4.84 0.69
N ALA A 81 -0.91 -4.39 -0.14
CA ALA A 81 -1.18 -3.40 -1.18
C ALA A 81 -2.32 -3.84 -2.10
N ALA A 82 -2.26 -5.08 -2.62
CA ALA A 82 -3.28 -5.63 -3.50
C ALA A 82 -4.66 -5.65 -2.84
N LEU A 83 -4.76 -6.10 -1.58
CA LEU A 83 -6.04 -6.09 -0.85
C LEU A 83 -6.59 -4.68 -0.62
N LEU A 84 -5.75 -3.73 -0.23
CA LEU A 84 -6.17 -2.34 0.00
C LEU A 84 -6.64 -1.68 -1.30
N VAL A 85 -5.96 -1.94 -2.42
CA VAL A 85 -6.37 -1.48 -3.75
C VAL A 85 -7.69 -2.12 -4.18
N ALA A 86 -7.84 -3.45 -4.02
CA ALA A 86 -9.08 -4.17 -4.30
C ALA A 86 -10.27 -3.58 -3.52
N MET A 87 -10.08 -3.33 -2.21
CA MET A 87 -11.11 -2.72 -1.37
C MET A 87 -11.44 -1.29 -1.78
N THR A 88 -10.43 -0.50 -2.14
CA THR A 88 -10.62 0.89 -2.59
C THR A 88 -11.41 0.92 -3.89
N ARG A 89 -11.08 0.05 -4.85
CA ARG A 89 -11.78 -0.06 -6.12
C ARG A 89 -13.20 -0.61 -5.94
N LEU A 90 -13.39 -1.59 -5.07
CA LEU A 90 -14.71 -2.10 -4.71
C LEU A 90 -15.58 -1.01 -4.06
N ALA A 91 -15.01 -0.16 -3.20
CA ALA A 91 -15.71 0.98 -2.63
C ALA A 91 -16.11 2.01 -3.71
N ALA A 92 -15.24 2.27 -4.68
CA ALA A 92 -15.56 3.11 -5.83
C ALA A 92 -16.74 2.55 -6.63
N ILE A 93 -16.74 1.23 -6.87
CA ILE A 93 -17.84 0.54 -7.57
C ILE A 93 -19.14 0.65 -6.77
N ARG A 94 -19.11 0.36 -5.47
CA ARG A 94 -20.29 0.45 -4.61
C ARG A 94 -20.85 1.86 -4.47
N SER A 95 -20.01 2.89 -4.63
CA SER A 95 -20.46 4.28 -4.61
C SER A 95 -21.14 4.73 -5.91
N GLY A 96 -21.09 3.91 -6.98
CA GLY A 96 -21.62 4.25 -8.30
C GLY A 96 -20.66 5.07 -9.18
N ASP A 97 -19.50 5.48 -8.65
CA ASP A 97 -18.51 6.26 -9.39
C ASP A 97 -17.75 5.44 -10.44
N ARG A 98 -17.66 4.12 -10.26
CA ARG A 98 -17.02 3.19 -11.18
C ARG A 98 -17.91 1.97 -11.40
N GLY A 99 -17.74 1.29 -12.52
CA GLY A 99 -18.52 0.10 -12.84
C GLY A 99 -18.00 -0.65 -14.05
N GLY A 100 -18.72 -1.69 -14.45
CA GLY A 100 -18.37 -2.50 -15.62
C GLY A 100 -17.50 -3.72 -15.29
N PHE A 101 -17.49 -4.65 -16.25
CA PHE A 101 -16.86 -5.96 -16.11
C PHE A 101 -15.38 -5.88 -15.74
N TRP A 102 -14.61 -5.02 -16.42
CA TRP A 102 -13.17 -4.89 -16.18
C TRP A 102 -12.82 -4.41 -14.78
N ASN A 103 -13.59 -3.46 -14.23
CA ASN A 103 -13.38 -3.01 -12.85
C ASN A 103 -13.62 -4.12 -11.83
N MET A 104 -14.66 -4.94 -12.05
CA MET A 104 -14.94 -6.10 -11.20
C MET A 104 -13.88 -7.19 -11.35
N ALA A 105 -13.39 -7.43 -12.58
CA ALA A 105 -12.33 -8.39 -12.85
C ALA A 105 -11.03 -8.00 -12.12
N THR A 106 -10.63 -6.73 -12.17
CA THR A 106 -9.43 -6.28 -11.44
C THR A 106 -9.61 -6.37 -9.92
N VAL A 107 -10.80 -6.06 -9.39
CA VAL A 107 -11.06 -6.27 -7.95
C VAL A 107 -10.87 -7.74 -7.57
N ALA A 108 -11.38 -8.66 -8.37
CA ALA A 108 -11.23 -10.09 -8.12
C ALA A 108 -9.77 -10.54 -8.25
N GLU A 109 -9.04 -10.05 -9.24
CA GLU A 109 -7.61 -10.31 -9.44
C GLU A 109 -6.78 -9.83 -8.24
N ASP A 110 -6.89 -8.55 -7.88
CA ASP A 110 -6.15 -7.96 -6.75
C ASP A 110 -6.49 -8.66 -5.43
N ALA A 111 -7.77 -9.02 -5.22
CA ALA A 111 -8.19 -9.78 -4.05
C ALA A 111 -7.59 -11.20 -4.03
N ALA A 112 -7.56 -11.89 -5.18
CA ALA A 112 -6.99 -13.22 -5.30
C ALA A 112 -5.47 -13.22 -5.08
N LEU A 113 -4.76 -12.24 -5.66
CA LEU A 113 -3.32 -12.05 -5.46
C LEU A 113 -3.01 -11.74 -3.99
N GLY A 114 -3.78 -10.83 -3.41
CA GLY A 114 -3.65 -10.45 -2.00
C GLY A 114 -3.88 -11.62 -1.04
N VAL A 115 -5.02 -12.30 -1.15
CA VAL A 115 -5.33 -13.47 -0.31
C VAL A 115 -4.33 -14.60 -0.57
N GLY A 116 -4.01 -14.89 -1.83
CA GLY A 116 -3.07 -15.94 -2.21
C GLY A 116 -1.67 -15.71 -1.61
N GLY A 117 -1.15 -14.49 -1.71
CA GLY A 117 0.14 -14.13 -1.11
C GLY A 117 0.14 -14.24 0.42
N LEU A 118 -0.93 -13.81 1.10
CA LEU A 118 -1.08 -14.01 2.55
C LEU A 118 -1.11 -15.50 2.93
N LEU A 119 -1.88 -16.33 2.20
CA LEU A 119 -1.98 -17.76 2.45
C LEU A 119 -0.64 -18.49 2.25
N LEU A 120 0.15 -18.08 1.26
CA LEU A 120 1.49 -18.63 1.03
C LEU A 120 2.44 -18.32 2.20
N MET A 121 2.30 -17.15 2.85
CA MET A 121 3.07 -16.83 4.05
C MET A 121 2.64 -17.66 5.25
N VAL A 122 1.34 -17.86 5.47
CA VAL A 122 0.82 -18.70 6.57
C VAL A 122 1.30 -20.14 6.43
N ARG A 123 1.43 -20.66 5.21
CA ARG A 123 1.94 -22.03 4.97
C ARG A 123 3.45 -22.19 5.17
N ARG A 124 4.21 -21.10 5.26
CA ARG A 124 5.67 -21.10 5.45
C ARG A 124 6.09 -20.85 6.91
N ALA A 125 5.18 -20.37 7.75
CA ALA A 125 5.37 -20.20 9.19
C ALA A 125 5.16 -21.52 9.93
#